data_AF-A0A357ISX2-F1
#
_entry.id   AF-A0A357ISX2-F1
#
_cell.length_a   1.000
_cell.length_b   1.000
_cell.length_c   1.000
_cell.angle_alpha   90.00
_cell.angle_beta   90.00
_cell.angle_gamma   90.00
#
_symmetry.space_group_name_H-M   'P 1'
#
loop_
_entity.id
_entity.type
_entity.pdbx_description
1 polymer ?
#
loop_
_entity_poly.entity_id
_entity_poly.type
_entity_poly.pdbx_seq_one_letter_code
_entity_poly.pdbx_strand_id
1 'polypeptide(L)'
;MSLLAAFLISSSIACLQIKPSPLDSSENPLVILVAAAANNAGGETWAVVNNPTSGADEIYDIALDGDDLFIAGSDSTPGNQQWRIEKRSAITGELDPAFGNNGVVTYNPSAADEAASSIYLSSSHIFVVGSDESPGDPQLHIQKRSRSTGALDPGFGTAGIITSNVGGINDTLVKITGDGTYIYVAGIDNDGGGMGAGGRVEKRLMSDGSLVGAFDGDGVVQSDPTV
;
A
#
# COMPACT_ATOMS: atom_id res chain seq x y z
N MET A 1 5.32 -15.97 -17.62
CA MET A 1 5.29 -16.86 -16.44
C MET A 1 4.47 -16.14 -15.38
N SER A 2 3.26 -16.62 -15.08
CA SER A 2 2.39 -16.01 -14.06
C SER A 2 2.75 -16.62 -12.70
N LEU A 3 2.98 -15.77 -11.70
CA LEU A 3 3.34 -16.18 -10.36
C LEU A 3 2.05 -16.49 -9.58
N LEU A 4 1.90 -17.75 -9.18
CA LEU A 4 0.76 -18.24 -8.41
C LEU A 4 1.09 -18.13 -6.91
N ALA A 5 0.49 -17.18 -6.21
CA ALA A 5 0.53 -17.16 -4.74
C ALA A 5 -0.71 -17.90 -4.21
N ALA A 6 -0.51 -19.11 -3.69
CA ALA A 6 -1.55 -19.87 -3.00
C ALA A 6 -1.33 -19.76 -1.48
N PHE A 7 -2.25 -19.13 -0.75
CA PHE A 7 -2.32 -19.22 0.70
C PHE A 7 -3.45 -20.17 1.10
N LEU A 8 -3.10 -21.21 1.87
CA LEU A 8 -4.03 -22.20 2.42
C LEU A 8 -4.42 -21.80 3.84
N ILE A 9 -5.66 -21.32 4.05
CA ILE A 9 -6.26 -21.31 5.40
C ILE A 9 -7.77 -21.64 5.29
N SER A 10 -8.11 -22.85 5.77
CA SER A 10 -9.40 -23.33 6.31
C SER A 10 -10.74 -23.04 5.60
N SER A 11 -11.38 -24.15 5.20
CA SER A 11 -12.83 -24.45 5.07
C SER A 11 -13.70 -23.73 4.05
N SER A 12 -13.25 -22.64 3.42
CA SER A 12 -13.91 -22.08 2.22
C SER A 12 -12.85 -21.68 1.22
N ILE A 13 -12.50 -22.58 0.29
CA ILE A 13 -11.49 -22.30 -0.73
C ILE A 13 -12.06 -21.26 -1.71
N ALA A 14 -11.73 -19.99 -1.51
CA ALA A 14 -11.76 -18.99 -2.57
C ALA A 14 -10.42 -19.10 -3.32
N CYS A 15 -10.44 -19.67 -4.51
CA CYS A 15 -9.27 -19.68 -5.38
C CYS A 15 -9.21 -18.35 -6.14
N LEU A 16 -8.31 -17.46 -5.73
CA LEU A 16 -8.05 -16.19 -6.41
C LEU A 16 -7.32 -16.47 -7.73
N GLN A 17 -8.00 -16.29 -8.86
CA GLN A 17 -7.42 -16.41 -10.21
C GLN A 17 -7.36 -15.03 -10.85
N ILE A 18 -6.15 -14.48 -11.03
CA ILE A 18 -5.92 -13.32 -11.90
C ILE A 18 -5.84 -13.84 -13.33
N LYS A 19 -6.88 -13.59 -14.14
CA LYS A 19 -6.83 -13.81 -15.59
C LYS A 19 -6.70 -12.48 -16.31
N PRO A 20 -5.82 -12.34 -17.33
CA PRO A 20 -5.86 -11.16 -18.19
C PRO A 20 -7.23 -11.10 -18.87
N SER A 21 -7.92 -9.96 -18.74
CA SER A 21 -9.23 -9.74 -19.36
C SER A 21 -9.06 -9.51 -20.87
N PRO A 22 -10.07 -9.87 -21.70
CA PRO A 22 -10.09 -9.51 -23.11
C PRO A 22 -10.81 -8.17 -23.28
N LEU A 23 -10.21 -7.06 -22.85
CA LEU A 23 -10.75 -5.71 -23.07
C LEU A 23 -9.70 -4.83 -23.76
N ASP A 24 -10.20 -3.99 -24.67
CA ASP A 24 -9.47 -3.09 -25.56
C ASP A 24 -8.36 -2.30 -24.83
N SER A 25 -7.15 -2.29 -25.42
CA SER A 25 -5.94 -1.61 -24.95
C SER A 25 -6.03 -0.09 -24.79
N SER A 26 -7.21 0.50 -25.01
CA SER A 26 -7.45 1.96 -24.97
C SER A 26 -7.90 2.47 -23.60
N GLU A 27 -8.36 1.60 -22.72
CA GLU A 27 -8.77 1.93 -21.35
C GLU A 27 -8.03 0.95 -20.42
N ASN A 28 -7.23 1.43 -19.48
CA ASN A 28 -6.56 0.60 -18.47
C ASN A 28 -7.36 0.65 -17.15
N PRO A 29 -8.53 0.00 -17.04
CA PRO A 29 -9.32 0.07 -15.81
C PRO A 29 -8.65 -0.73 -14.70
N LEU A 30 -8.72 -0.21 -13.47
CA LEU A 30 -8.51 -0.99 -12.25
C LEU A 30 -9.54 -2.13 -12.17
N VAL A 31 -9.08 -3.37 -12.31
CA VAL A 31 -9.91 -4.59 -12.19
C VAL A 31 -9.60 -5.28 -10.86
N ILE A 32 -10.55 -5.23 -9.91
CA ILE A 32 -10.50 -6.02 -8.69
C ILE A 32 -11.42 -7.22 -8.87
N LEU A 33 -10.83 -8.42 -8.87
CA LEU A 33 -11.57 -9.68 -8.92
C LEU A 33 -11.86 -10.17 -7.50
N VAL A 34 -13.06 -9.89 -7.00
CA VAL A 34 -13.56 -10.47 -5.76
C VAL A 34 -14.43 -11.68 -6.11
N ALA A 35 -13.96 -12.88 -5.78
CA ALA A 35 -14.73 -14.11 -5.98
C ALA A 35 -15.71 -14.30 -4.81
N ALA A 36 -16.97 -13.93 -5.00
CA ALA A 36 -18.05 -14.36 -4.11
C ALA A 36 -18.30 -15.88 -4.30
N ALA A 37 -18.50 -16.62 -3.21
CA ALA A 37 -18.80 -18.04 -3.24
C ALA A 37 -20.13 -18.28 -3.97
N ALA A 38 -20.08 -18.91 -5.15
CA ALA A 38 -21.25 -19.21 -5.95
C ALA A 38 -22.14 -20.28 -5.28
N ASN A 39 -23.36 -19.91 -4.94
CA ASN A 39 -24.50 -20.81 -5.13
C ASN A 39 -24.83 -20.83 -6.63
N ASN A 40 -24.52 -21.95 -7.28
CA ASN A 40 -24.70 -22.18 -8.72
C ASN A 40 -26.09 -21.76 -9.23
N ALA A 41 -26.24 -20.54 -9.77
CA ALA A 41 -27.30 -20.17 -10.70
C ALA A 41 -27.04 -18.79 -11.35
N GLY A 42 -26.37 -18.79 -12.51
CA GLY A 42 -26.61 -17.82 -13.59
C GLY A 42 -26.09 -16.38 -13.44
N GLY A 43 -25.08 -16.04 -14.27
CA GLY A 43 -25.04 -14.73 -14.92
C GLY A 43 -24.44 -13.54 -14.17
N GLU A 44 -23.66 -13.72 -13.11
CA GLU A 44 -23.09 -12.60 -12.37
C GLU A 44 -21.64 -12.29 -12.78
N THR A 45 -21.36 -11.01 -13.03
CA THR A 45 -20.03 -10.47 -13.31
C THR A 45 -19.13 -10.67 -12.08
N TRP A 46 -18.12 -11.53 -12.25
CA TRP A 46 -17.13 -11.99 -11.27
C TRP A 46 -16.02 -10.95 -10.97
N ALA A 47 -16.25 -9.69 -11.33
CA ALA A 47 -15.29 -8.60 -11.18
C ALA A 47 -16.04 -7.31 -10.85
N VAL A 48 -15.56 -6.60 -9.83
CA VAL A 48 -15.94 -5.21 -9.57
C VAL A 48 -14.87 -4.35 -10.21
N VAL A 49 -15.23 -3.67 -11.29
CA VAL A 49 -14.35 -2.74 -11.99
C VAL A 49 -14.63 -1.34 -11.45
N ASN A 50 -13.60 -0.68 -10.92
CA ASN A 50 -13.68 0.71 -10.51
C ASN A 50 -12.56 1.47 -11.20
N ASN A 51 -12.87 2.18 -12.28
CA ASN A 51 -11.91 3.04 -12.96
C ASN A 51 -12.16 4.50 -12.55
N PRO A 52 -11.50 5.02 -11.50
CA PRO A 52 -11.70 6.39 -11.06
C PRO A 52 -11.23 7.42 -12.09
N THR A 53 -10.33 7.06 -13.01
CA THR A 53 -9.75 8.01 -13.96
C THR A 53 -9.73 7.49 -15.40
N SER A 54 -9.30 8.32 -16.34
CA SER A 54 -9.00 7.91 -17.73
C SER A 54 -7.52 7.54 -17.93
N GLY A 55 -6.70 7.64 -16.87
CA GLY A 55 -5.28 7.33 -16.87
C GLY A 55 -4.98 5.91 -16.39
N ALA A 56 -3.70 5.63 -16.14
CA ALA A 56 -3.31 4.38 -15.49
C ALA A 56 -3.65 4.46 -14.01
N ASP A 57 -4.41 3.50 -13.54
CA ASP A 57 -4.75 3.33 -12.14
C ASP A 57 -4.24 1.95 -11.70
N GLU A 58 -3.44 1.88 -10.64
CA GLU A 58 -2.67 0.67 -10.29
C GLU A 58 -2.89 0.26 -8.82
N ILE A 59 -2.93 -1.05 -8.57
CA ILE A 59 -2.94 -1.62 -7.22
C ILE A 59 -1.57 -2.23 -6.94
N TYR A 60 -0.97 -1.83 -5.84
CA TYR A 60 0.33 -2.33 -5.41
C TYR A 60 0.25 -3.31 -4.25
N ASP A 61 -0.75 -3.17 -3.38
CA ASP A 61 -0.90 -4.05 -2.23
C ASP A 61 -2.36 -4.17 -1.77
N ILE A 62 -2.66 -5.27 -1.09
CA ILE A 62 -3.99 -5.63 -0.65
C ILE A 62 -3.93 -6.36 0.69
N ALA A 63 -4.84 -6.01 1.60
CA ALA A 63 -4.96 -6.68 2.89
C ALA A 63 -6.42 -7.03 3.19
N LEU A 64 -6.64 -8.27 3.64
CA LEU A 64 -7.94 -8.81 4.01
C LEU A 64 -8.11 -8.80 5.54
N ASP A 65 -9.29 -8.39 6.01
CA ASP A 65 -9.69 -8.49 7.41
C ASP A 65 -11.16 -8.89 7.53
N GLY A 66 -11.43 -10.18 7.71
CA GLY A 66 -12.81 -10.67 7.74
C GLY A 66 -13.54 -10.28 6.45
N ASP A 67 -14.59 -9.47 6.59
CA ASP A 67 -15.42 -9.00 5.48
C ASP A 67 -14.94 -7.68 4.87
N ASP A 68 -13.81 -7.13 5.34
CA ASP A 68 -13.21 -5.89 4.84
C ASP A 68 -11.94 -6.17 4.01
N LEU A 69 -11.77 -5.40 2.94
CA LEU A 69 -10.63 -5.42 2.04
C LEU A 69 -10.02 -4.02 1.98
N PHE A 70 -8.73 -3.91 2.24
CA PHE A 70 -7.98 -2.66 2.12
C PHE A 70 -7.05 -2.76 0.92
N ILE A 71 -7.04 -1.73 0.09
CA ILE A 71 -6.26 -1.68 -1.15
C ILE A 71 -5.39 -0.44 -1.13
N ALA A 72 -4.11 -0.59 -1.46
CA ALA A 72 -3.17 0.50 -1.65
C ALA A 72 -2.68 0.51 -3.10
N GLY A 73 -2.64 1.71 -3.69
CA GLY A 73 -2.42 1.90 -5.10
C GLY A 73 -2.11 3.34 -5.48
N SER A 74 -2.21 3.61 -6.77
CA SER A 74 -2.27 4.96 -7.34
C SER A 74 -3.46 5.14 -8.27
N ASP A 75 -3.89 6.40 -8.41
CA ASP A 75 -4.77 6.82 -9.52
C ASP A 75 -4.25 8.10 -10.18
N SER A 76 -4.65 8.36 -11.42
CA SER A 76 -4.15 9.50 -12.22
C SER A 76 -4.94 10.81 -12.05
N THR A 77 -5.70 10.99 -10.95
CA THR A 77 -6.43 12.25 -10.67
C THR A 77 -5.63 13.04 -9.63
N PRO A 78 -5.47 14.37 -9.76
CA PRO A 78 -6.07 15.31 -10.71
C PRO A 78 -5.28 15.53 -12.01
N GLY A 79 -4.28 14.70 -12.33
CA GLY A 79 -3.50 14.80 -13.57
C GLY A 79 -2.08 14.21 -13.49
N ASN A 80 -1.60 13.95 -12.27
CA ASN A 80 -0.45 13.12 -11.92
C ASN A 80 -0.93 11.88 -11.15
N GLN A 81 -0.06 10.87 -10.99
CA GLN A 81 -0.36 9.75 -10.10
C GLN A 81 -0.39 10.25 -8.64
N GLN A 82 -1.46 9.94 -7.92
CA GLN A 82 -1.57 10.15 -6.48
C GLN A 82 -1.75 8.82 -5.75
N TRP A 83 -1.44 8.79 -4.46
CA TRP A 83 -1.80 7.65 -3.62
C TRP A 83 -3.31 7.48 -3.60
N ARG A 84 -3.75 6.23 -3.73
CA ARG A 84 -5.14 5.82 -3.53
C ARG A 84 -5.20 4.67 -2.54
N ILE A 85 -5.97 4.86 -1.47
CA ILE A 85 -6.24 3.84 -0.46
C ILE A 85 -7.75 3.62 -0.41
N GLU A 86 -8.18 2.38 -0.61
CA GLU A 86 -9.61 2.04 -0.59
C GLU A 86 -9.91 1.07 0.55
N LYS A 87 -11.11 1.17 1.09
CA LYS A 87 -11.73 0.14 1.91
C LYS A 87 -12.97 -0.38 1.20
N ARG A 88 -13.06 -1.70 1.04
CA ARG A 88 -14.14 -2.38 0.33
C ARG A 88 -14.70 -3.54 1.15
N SER A 89 -15.94 -3.91 0.88
CA SER A 89 -16.48 -5.20 1.28
C SER A 89 -15.76 -6.32 0.52
N ALA A 90 -15.17 -7.28 1.24
CA ALA A 90 -14.64 -8.51 0.66
C ALA A 90 -15.74 -9.45 0.16
N ILE A 91 -17.01 -9.19 0.51
CA ILE A 91 -18.17 -9.98 0.07
C ILE A 91 -18.72 -9.42 -1.24
N THR A 92 -18.96 -8.10 -1.30
CA THR A 92 -19.66 -7.44 -2.42
C THR A 92 -18.74 -6.64 -3.33
N GLY A 93 -17.52 -6.33 -2.89
CA GLY A 93 -16.57 -5.45 -3.59
C GLY A 93 -16.93 -3.96 -3.52
N GLU A 94 -18.05 -3.60 -2.90
CA GLU A 94 -18.51 -2.23 -2.74
C GLU A 94 -17.57 -1.44 -1.81
N LEU A 95 -17.39 -0.15 -2.10
CA LEU A 95 -16.63 0.78 -1.26
C LEU A 95 -17.36 0.99 0.09
N ASP A 96 -16.62 0.99 1.19
CA ASP A 96 -17.16 1.30 2.52
C ASP A 96 -17.30 2.82 2.67
N PRO A 97 -18.52 3.39 2.65
CA PRO A 97 -18.71 4.84 2.69
C PRO A 97 -18.23 5.50 3.99
N ALA A 98 -17.97 4.74 5.05
CA ALA A 98 -17.43 5.28 6.30
C ALA A 98 -15.93 5.57 6.25
N PHE A 99 -15.22 5.05 5.24
CA PHE A 99 -13.78 5.23 5.08
C PHE A 99 -13.45 6.37 4.12
N GLY A 100 -12.75 7.40 4.60
CA GLY A 100 -12.37 8.55 3.78
C GLY A 100 -13.56 9.24 3.12
N ASN A 101 -13.41 9.58 1.83
CA ASN A 101 -14.47 10.12 0.99
C ASN A 101 -15.11 8.99 0.17
N ASN A 102 -16.23 8.46 0.65
CA ASN A 102 -16.98 7.38 0.00
C ASN A 102 -16.14 6.11 -0.25
N GLY A 103 -15.36 5.68 0.74
CA GLY A 103 -14.50 4.49 0.70
C GLY A 103 -13.10 4.72 0.19
N VAL A 104 -12.72 5.96 -0.11
CA VAL A 104 -11.43 6.31 -0.72
C VAL A 104 -10.73 7.39 0.08
N VAL A 105 -9.44 7.18 0.33
CA VAL A 105 -8.50 8.18 0.82
C VAL A 105 -7.46 8.39 -0.27
N THR A 106 -7.16 9.64 -0.59
CA THR A 106 -6.06 9.98 -1.50
C THR A 106 -5.01 10.85 -0.84
N TYR A 107 -3.80 10.86 -1.39
CA TYR A 107 -2.70 11.72 -0.96
C TYR A 107 -1.83 12.10 -2.15
N ASN A 108 -1.72 13.41 -2.40
CA ASN A 108 -1.00 14.02 -3.51
C ASN A 108 -0.30 15.30 -3.00
N PRO A 109 0.92 15.19 -2.47
CA PRO A 109 1.63 16.31 -1.86
C PRO A 109 2.34 17.22 -2.86
N SER A 110 2.49 16.78 -4.12
CA SER A 110 3.32 17.48 -5.11
C SER A 110 2.70 17.43 -6.52
N ALA A 111 3.50 17.72 -7.54
CA ALA A 111 3.10 17.54 -8.94
C ALA A 111 3.78 16.32 -9.60
N ALA A 112 4.60 15.59 -8.83
CA ALA A 112 5.27 14.38 -9.26
C ALA A 112 4.34 13.17 -9.11
N ASP A 113 4.77 12.01 -9.59
CA ASP A 113 3.97 10.80 -9.48
C ASP A 113 4.18 10.16 -8.10
N GLU A 114 3.09 9.93 -7.37
CA GLU A 114 3.13 9.28 -6.07
C GLU A 114 2.33 7.96 -6.06
N ALA A 115 2.84 6.97 -5.32
CA ALA A 115 2.20 5.67 -5.18
C ALA A 115 2.28 5.12 -3.75
N ALA A 116 1.14 4.63 -3.25
CA ALA A 116 1.10 3.83 -2.02
C ALA A 116 1.51 2.40 -2.35
N SER A 117 2.67 1.96 -1.86
CA SER A 117 3.32 0.71 -2.28
C SER A 117 3.02 -0.50 -1.40
N SER A 118 2.63 -0.29 -0.13
CA SER A 118 2.31 -1.38 0.79
C SER A 118 1.43 -0.97 1.96
N ILE A 119 0.65 -1.93 2.48
CA ILE A 119 -0.25 -1.74 3.60
C ILE A 119 -0.07 -2.84 4.66
N TYR A 120 -0.04 -2.43 5.93
CA TYR A 120 -0.06 -3.33 7.08
C TYR A 120 -1.25 -3.00 7.99
N LEU A 121 -1.99 -4.03 8.40
CA LEU A 121 -3.15 -3.89 9.29
C LEU A 121 -2.76 -4.20 10.74
N SER A 122 -3.16 -3.32 11.64
CA SER A 122 -3.21 -3.59 13.09
C SER A 122 -4.66 -3.75 13.55
N SER A 123 -4.87 -3.92 14.85
CA SER A 123 -6.22 -4.08 15.42
C SER A 123 -7.13 -2.87 15.17
N SER A 124 -6.59 -1.65 15.15
CA SER A 124 -7.37 -0.41 15.06
C SER A 124 -6.92 0.56 13.96
N HIS A 125 -5.73 0.34 13.39
CA HIS A 125 -5.13 1.22 12.40
C HIS A 125 -4.62 0.45 11.19
N ILE A 126 -4.51 1.14 10.06
CA ILE A 126 -3.72 0.74 8.91
C ILE A 126 -2.45 1.58 8.87
N PHE A 127 -1.36 0.97 8.43
CA PHE A 127 -0.11 1.63 8.13
C PHE A 127 0.12 1.52 6.63
N VAL A 128 0.26 2.65 5.95
CA VAL A 128 0.48 2.70 4.51
C VAL A 128 1.82 3.33 4.26
N VAL A 129 2.61 2.70 3.40
CA VAL A 129 3.93 3.19 2.98
C VAL A 129 4.00 3.38 1.49
N GLY A 130 4.91 4.23 1.05
CA GLY A 130 5.20 4.52 -0.34
C GLY A 130 6.30 5.57 -0.44
N SER A 131 6.48 6.10 -1.64
CA SER A 131 7.38 7.21 -1.90
C SER A 131 6.61 8.52 -2.07
N ASP A 132 7.21 9.61 -1.60
CA ASP A 132 6.82 10.99 -1.87
C ASP A 132 8.01 11.67 -2.56
N GLU A 133 7.81 12.25 -3.75
CA GLU A 133 8.87 12.94 -4.50
C GLU A 133 9.05 14.41 -4.08
N SER A 134 8.29 14.91 -3.10
CA SER A 134 8.44 16.26 -2.56
C SER A 134 9.57 16.33 -1.52
N PRO A 135 10.53 17.29 -1.60
CA PRO A 135 10.57 18.47 -2.47
C PRO A 135 11.48 18.35 -3.71
N GLY A 136 11.72 17.15 -4.25
CA GLY A 136 12.49 16.94 -5.48
C GLY A 136 13.23 15.60 -5.56
N ASP A 137 13.28 14.83 -4.47
CA ASP A 137 13.89 13.50 -4.40
C ASP A 137 12.93 12.54 -3.66
N PRO A 138 12.65 11.32 -4.17
CA PRO A 138 11.83 10.31 -3.49
C PRO A 138 12.28 10.03 -2.05
N GLN A 139 11.36 10.21 -1.11
CA GLN A 139 11.54 9.92 0.31
C GLN A 139 10.56 8.84 0.77
N LEU A 140 11.01 8.04 1.73
CA LEU A 140 10.13 7.11 2.42
C LEU A 140 9.03 7.88 3.16
N HIS A 141 7.78 7.51 2.88
CA HIS A 141 6.59 8.09 3.50
C HIS A 141 5.79 7.00 4.20
N ILE A 142 5.45 7.22 5.46
CA ILE A 142 4.63 6.32 6.28
C ILE A 142 3.44 7.10 6.81
N GLN A 143 2.23 6.55 6.64
CA GLN A 143 1.01 7.09 7.20
C GLN A 143 0.37 6.08 8.15
N LYS A 144 0.01 6.51 9.36
CA LYS A 144 -0.84 5.74 10.26
C LYS A 144 -2.26 6.28 10.20
N ARG A 145 -3.20 5.45 9.80
CA ARG A 145 -4.60 5.84 9.60
C ARG A 145 -5.54 4.96 10.39
N SER A 146 -6.63 5.55 10.88
CA SER A 146 -7.76 4.84 11.46
C SER A 146 -8.27 3.80 10.47
N ARG A 147 -8.43 2.57 10.95
CA ARG A 147 -8.93 1.46 10.13
C ARG A 147 -10.40 1.63 9.74
N SER A 148 -11.18 2.30 10.58
CA SER A 148 -12.61 2.51 10.33
C SER A 148 -12.88 3.71 9.44
N THR A 149 -12.13 4.80 9.62
CA THR A 149 -12.44 6.09 8.97
C THR A 149 -11.39 6.55 7.97
N GLY A 150 -10.21 5.94 7.93
CA GLY A 150 -9.09 6.39 7.11
C GLY A 150 -8.43 7.69 7.57
N ALA A 151 -8.90 8.30 8.66
CA ALA A 151 -8.33 9.53 9.23
C ALA A 151 -6.91 9.30 9.76
N LEU A 152 -6.00 10.25 9.59
CA LEU A 152 -4.63 10.18 10.14
C LEU A 152 -4.66 10.18 11.68
N ASP A 153 -3.81 9.37 12.31
CA ASP A 153 -3.62 9.35 13.77
C ASP A 153 -2.55 10.39 14.16
N PRO A 154 -2.91 11.54 14.76
CA PRO A 154 -1.96 12.60 15.07
C PRO A 154 -0.92 12.21 16.12
N GLY A 155 -1.08 11.09 16.83
CA GLY A 155 -0.09 10.56 17.77
C GLY A 155 1.12 9.88 17.11
N PHE A 156 1.12 9.72 15.78
CA PHE A 156 2.19 9.09 15.01
C PHE A 156 2.97 10.11 14.18
N GLY A 157 4.29 10.16 14.38
CA GLY A 157 5.14 11.14 13.70
C GLY A 157 4.63 12.57 13.84
N THR A 158 4.61 13.31 12.73
CA THR A 158 4.00 14.64 12.65
C THR A 158 2.62 14.50 12.00
N ALA A 159 1.56 14.70 12.79
CA ALA A 159 0.17 14.67 12.31
C ALA A 159 -0.23 13.35 11.58
N GLY A 160 0.30 12.21 12.03
CA GLY A 160 0.05 10.89 11.45
C GLY A 160 1.00 10.46 10.34
N ILE A 161 2.03 11.28 10.07
CA ILE A 161 2.95 11.10 8.96
C ILE A 161 4.38 11.03 9.46
N ILE A 162 5.16 10.12 8.88
CA ILE A 162 6.62 10.11 8.95
C ILE A 162 7.16 10.18 7.54
N THR A 163 8.01 11.16 7.30
CA THR A 163 8.91 11.20 6.15
C THR A 163 10.33 10.90 6.63
N SER A 164 11.07 10.10 5.88
CA SER A 164 12.45 9.78 6.20
C SER A 164 13.30 9.74 4.95
N ASN A 165 14.45 10.42 5.00
CA ASN A 165 15.46 10.42 3.95
C ASN A 165 16.84 10.32 4.61
N VAL A 166 17.18 9.13 5.12
CA VAL A 166 18.42 8.93 5.91
C VAL A 166 19.66 8.76 5.02
N GLY A 167 19.50 8.45 3.73
CA GLY A 167 20.60 8.30 2.76
C GLY A 167 20.78 9.46 1.77
N GLY A 168 19.83 10.41 1.74
CA GLY A 168 19.89 11.61 0.89
C GLY A 168 19.48 11.39 -0.57
N ILE A 169 19.19 10.17 -1.02
CA ILE A 169 18.87 9.91 -2.44
C ILE A 169 18.01 8.64 -2.63
N ASN A 170 16.73 8.88 -2.95
CA ASN A 170 15.77 7.97 -3.59
C ASN A 170 15.41 6.65 -2.88
N ASP A 171 14.37 6.69 -2.03
CA ASP A 171 13.63 5.51 -1.55
C ASP A 171 12.51 5.14 -2.55
N THR A 172 12.63 4.04 -3.31
CA THR A 172 11.72 3.74 -4.44
C THR A 172 10.84 2.50 -4.28
N LEU A 173 11.20 1.52 -3.44
CA LEU A 173 10.40 0.32 -3.21
C LEU A 173 10.23 0.06 -1.73
N VAL A 174 9.15 0.58 -1.16
CA VAL A 174 8.88 0.50 0.27
C VAL A 174 7.89 -0.63 0.58
N LYS A 175 8.22 -1.52 1.51
CA LYS A 175 7.33 -2.54 2.08
C LYS A 175 7.22 -2.36 3.58
N ILE A 176 6.06 -2.69 4.14
CA ILE A 176 5.81 -2.59 5.59
C ILE A 176 5.25 -3.89 6.15
N THR A 177 5.70 -4.23 7.35
CA THR A 177 5.08 -5.28 8.19
C THR A 177 5.17 -4.88 9.66
N GLY A 178 4.59 -5.68 10.56
CA GLY A 178 4.60 -5.42 12.00
C GLY A 178 4.32 -6.65 12.84
N ASP A 179 4.53 -6.51 14.14
CA ASP A 179 4.36 -7.59 15.13
C ASP A 179 3.40 -7.23 16.28
N GLY A 180 2.69 -6.10 16.14
CA GLY A 180 1.78 -5.55 17.14
C GLY A 180 2.44 -4.62 18.17
N THR A 181 3.78 -4.57 18.21
CA THR A 181 4.54 -3.59 19.01
C THR A 181 5.32 -2.65 18.11
N TYR A 182 5.91 -3.20 17.06
CA TYR A 182 6.77 -2.52 16.11
C TYR A 182 6.21 -2.62 14.70
N ILE A 183 6.59 -1.65 13.88
CA ILE A 183 6.54 -1.75 12.43
C ILE A 183 7.96 -1.85 11.89
N TYR A 184 8.09 -2.57 10.79
CA TYR A 184 9.33 -2.78 10.05
C TYR A 184 9.09 -2.27 8.64
N VAL A 185 9.88 -1.28 8.22
CA VAL A 185 9.75 -0.68 6.90
C VAL A 185 11.03 -0.95 6.14
N ALA A 186 10.91 -1.62 4.99
CA ALA A 186 12.04 -1.97 4.15
C ALA A 186 11.97 -1.17 2.85
N GLY A 187 13.12 -0.64 2.41
CA GLY A 187 13.27 0.22 1.24
C GLY A 187 14.53 -0.12 0.43
N ILE A 188 14.68 0.52 -0.71
CA ILE A 188 15.95 0.58 -1.45
C ILE A 188 16.48 2.00 -1.31
N ASP A 189 17.68 2.15 -0.79
CA ASP A 189 18.40 3.41 -0.63
C ASP A 189 19.45 3.53 -1.74
N ASN A 190 19.42 4.61 -2.53
CA ASN A 190 20.39 4.87 -3.58
C ASN A 190 21.38 5.93 -3.10
N ASP A 191 22.26 5.57 -2.17
CA ASP A 191 23.23 6.45 -1.51
C ASP A 191 24.23 7.22 -2.41
N GLY A 192 24.16 7.11 -3.74
CA GLY A 192 24.94 7.91 -4.72
C GLY A 192 26.46 7.79 -4.61
N GLY A 193 26.97 6.96 -3.70
CA GLY A 193 28.38 6.76 -3.40
C GLY A 193 29.09 5.80 -4.36
N GLY A 194 28.44 5.39 -5.45
CA GLY A 194 28.96 4.39 -6.38
C GLY A 194 28.81 2.94 -5.90
N MET A 195 28.07 2.70 -4.82
CA MET A 195 27.87 1.37 -4.21
C MET A 195 26.64 0.61 -4.76
N GLY A 196 25.79 1.26 -5.55
CA GLY A 196 24.56 0.66 -6.09
C GLY A 196 23.45 0.60 -5.04
N ALA A 197 22.22 0.35 -5.48
CA ALA A 197 21.02 0.37 -4.64
C ALA A 197 21.14 -0.63 -3.45
N GLY A 198 21.25 -0.13 -2.23
CA GLY A 198 21.34 -0.92 -1.01
C GLY A 198 19.97 -1.15 -0.38
N GLY A 199 19.71 -2.33 0.17
CA GLY A 199 18.52 -2.58 0.98
C GLY A 199 18.60 -1.83 2.31
N ARG A 200 17.49 -1.21 2.72
CA ARG A 200 17.36 -0.52 4.01
C ARG A 200 16.20 -1.12 4.79
N VAL A 201 16.35 -1.29 6.10
CA VAL A 201 15.27 -1.71 7.01
C VAL A 201 15.24 -0.82 8.24
N GLU A 202 14.12 -0.15 8.47
CA GLU A 202 13.86 0.61 9.67
C GLU A 202 12.99 -0.19 10.65
N LYS A 203 13.34 -0.16 11.93
CA LYS A 203 12.46 -0.64 13.00
C LYS A 203 11.89 0.55 13.77
N ARG A 204 10.57 0.68 13.81
CA ARG A 204 9.86 1.79 14.47
C ARG A 204 8.83 1.30 15.48
N LEU A 205 8.57 2.11 16.50
CA LEU A 205 7.46 1.89 17.42
C LEU A 205 6.12 2.07 16.69
N MET A 206 5.20 1.12 16.86
CA MET A 206 3.87 1.20 16.25
C MET A 206 3.01 2.33 16.85
N SER A 207 3.31 2.72 18.09
CA SER A 207 2.59 3.77 18.81
C SER A 207 2.78 5.15 18.16
N ASP A 208 4.04 5.58 18.02
CA ASP A 208 4.43 6.94 17.64
C ASP A 208 5.37 7.01 16.42
N GLY A 209 5.87 5.87 15.95
CA GLY A 209 6.74 5.75 14.79
C GLY A 209 8.20 6.15 15.02
N SER A 210 8.60 6.39 16.27
CA SER A 210 9.99 6.63 16.62
C SER A 210 10.89 5.41 16.33
N LEU A 211 12.14 5.67 15.92
CA LEU A 211 13.12 4.62 15.63
C LEU A 211 13.53 3.87 16.91
N VAL A 212 13.69 2.56 16.80
CA VAL A 212 14.11 1.71 17.91
C VAL A 212 15.63 1.57 17.91
N GLY A 213 16.35 2.46 18.60
CA GLY A 213 17.82 2.49 18.58
C GLY A 213 18.54 1.21 19.04
N ALA A 214 17.86 0.29 19.74
CA ALA A 214 18.44 -1.02 20.05
C ALA A 214 18.58 -1.94 18.82
N PHE A 215 17.97 -1.58 17.69
CA PHE A 215 18.09 -2.28 16.41
C PHE A 215 19.22 -1.65 15.61
N ASP A 216 20.32 -2.38 15.41
CA ASP A 216 21.56 -1.92 14.74
C ASP A 216 22.24 -0.66 15.32
N GLY A 217 21.85 -0.24 16.53
CA GLY A 217 22.44 0.89 17.25
C GLY A 217 21.78 2.24 16.98
N ASP A 218 21.06 2.39 15.87
CA ASP A 218 20.37 3.63 15.48
C ASP A 218 18.91 3.41 14.98
N GLY A 219 18.46 2.17 14.89
CA GLY A 219 17.13 1.79 14.42
C GLY A 219 17.05 1.47 12.92
N VAL A 220 18.18 1.50 12.20
CA VAL A 220 18.25 1.32 10.75
C VAL A 220 19.32 0.31 10.40
N VAL A 221 18.96 -0.70 9.60
CA VAL A 221 19.93 -1.58 8.94
C VAL A 221 20.06 -1.14 7.49
N GLN A 222 21.29 -0.98 7.01
CA GLN A 222 21.60 -0.79 5.59
C GLN A 222 22.50 -1.93 5.11
N SER A 223 22.16 -2.53 3.97
CA SER A 223 23.00 -3.54 3.30
C SER A 223 23.80 -2.88 2.19
N ASP A 224 25.11 -3.04 2.23
CA ASP A 224 26.00 -2.75 1.10
C ASP A 224 26.04 -3.98 0.17
N PRO A 225 25.54 -3.89 -1.07
CA PRO A 225 25.54 -5.02 -2.00
C PRO A 225 26.95 -5.38 -2.53
N THR A 226 28.00 -4.65 -2.17
CA THR A 226 29.37 -4.86 -2.65
C THR A 226 30.27 -5.69 -1.73
N VAL A 227 29.78 -6.13 -0.56
CA VAL A 227 30.53 -6.95 0.43
C VAL A 227 29.83 -8.23 0.86
#